data_AF-A0A3Q7MTK1-F1
#
_entry.id   AF-A0A3Q7MTK1-F1
#
_cell.length_a   1.000
_cell.length_b   1.000
_cell.length_c   1.000
_cell.angle_alpha   90.00
_cell.angle_beta   90.00
_cell.angle_gamma   90.00
#
_symmetry.space_group_name_H-M   'P 1'
#
loop_
_entity.id
_entity.type
_entity.pdbx_description
1 polymer ?
#
loop_
_entity_poly.entity_id
_entity_poly.type
_entity_poly.pdbx_seq_one_letter_code
_entity_poly.pdbx_strand_id
1 'polypeptide(L)' 'MKLGRAADCKICSAVSDDVTLFLTGTTEAYVQEVAQYQNESIILENAKSLKECVDGKMTADDKTNAVNVLNKIYASPLC' A
#
# COMPACT_ATOMS: atom_id res chain seq x y z
N MET A 1 27.74 0.79 26.71
CA MET A 1 26.34 0.49 26.35
C MET A 1 26.04 1.17 25.01
N LYS A 2 25.92 0.40 23.92
CA LYS A 2 25.38 0.93 22.66
C LYS A 2 23.86 0.85 22.78
N LEU A 3 23.19 1.99 22.91
CA LEU A 3 21.76 2.09 22.68
C LEU A 3 21.54 1.78 21.19
N GLY A 4 21.25 0.51 20.87
CA GLY A 4 20.68 0.19 19.57
C GLY A 4 19.40 1.02 19.44
N ARG A 5 19.24 1.76 18.33
CA ARG A 5 17.99 2.45 18.01
C ARG A 5 16.86 1.47 18.31
N ALA A 6 15.94 1.84 19.20
CA ALA A 6 14.67 1.14 19.29
C ALA A 6 14.12 1.12 17.86
N ALA A 7 13.98 -0.07 17.28
CA ALA A 7 13.32 -0.18 15.99
C ALA A 7 11.94 0.46 16.19
N ASP A 8 11.63 1.48 15.42
CA ASP A 8 10.24 1.95 15.36
C ASP A 8 9.49 0.78 14.72
N CYS A 9 8.80 -0.02 15.54
CA CYS A 9 8.09 -1.22 15.10
C CYS A 9 6.89 -0.90 14.20
N LYS A 10 6.63 0.37 13.91
CA LYS A 10 5.57 0.80 13.01
C LYS A 10 5.80 0.27 11.60
N ILE A 11 4.71 0.14 10.86
CA ILE A 11 4.75 -0.14 9.43
C ILE A 11 5.70 0.86 8.73
N CYS A 12 6.53 0.33 7.83
CA CYS A 12 7.39 1.17 7.00
C CYS A 12 6.52 2.14 6.18
N SER A 13 6.88 3.42 6.14
CA SER A 13 6.10 4.44 5.42
C SER A 13 5.92 4.07 3.95
N ALA A 14 6.96 3.55 3.28
CA ALA A 14 6.87 3.10 1.90
C ALA A 14 5.81 2.00 1.68
N VAL A 15 5.62 1.10 2.65
CA VAL A 15 4.57 0.07 2.57
C VAL A 15 3.18 0.67 2.81
N SER A 16 3.06 1.58 3.76
CA SER A 16 1.79 2.30 3.99
C SER A 16 1.39 3.15 2.78
N ASP A 17 2.36 3.79 2.13
CA ASP A 17 2.16 4.65 0.96
C ASP A 17 1.78 3.80 -0.26
N ASP A 18 2.46 2.66 -0.50
CA ASP A 18 2.12 1.69 -1.54
C ASP A 18 0.66 1.20 -1.44
N VAL A 19 0.25 0.74 -0.25
CA VAL A 19 -1.12 0.24 -0.03
C VAL A 19 -2.16 1.36 -0.15
N THR A 20 -1.84 2.56 0.31
CA THR A 20 -2.72 3.73 0.16
C THR A 20 -2.89 4.10 -1.31
N LEU A 21 -1.80 4.09 -2.09
CA LEU A 21 -1.82 4.38 -3.51
C LEU A 21 -2.57 3.29 -4.30
N PHE A 22 -2.42 2.03 -3.91
CA PHE A 22 -3.19 0.91 -4.47
C PHE A 22 -4.71 1.13 -4.30
N LEU A 23 -5.16 1.60 -3.14
CA LEU A 23 -6.59 1.81 -2.88
C LEU A 23 -7.15 3.10 -3.50
N THR A 24 -6.37 4.18 -3.49
CA THR A 24 -6.89 5.55 -3.72
C THR A 24 -6.26 6.28 -4.90
N GLY A 25 -5.07 5.88 -5.34
CA GLY A 25 -4.38 6.46 -6.48
C GLY A 25 -4.98 6.05 -7.82
N THR A 26 -4.47 6.64 -8.91
CA THR A 26 -4.77 6.16 -10.26
C THR A 26 -3.98 4.89 -10.57
N THR A 27 -4.41 4.14 -11.58
CA THR A 27 -3.67 2.97 -12.07
C THR A 27 -2.23 3.31 -12.47
N GLU A 28 -2.04 4.42 -13.20
CA GLU A 28 -0.71 4.85 -13.63
C GLU A 28 0.19 5.19 -12.45
N ALA A 29 -0.33 5.93 -11.46
CA ALA A 29 0.45 6.32 -10.29
C ALA A 29 0.89 5.09 -9.50
N TYR A 30 -0.01 4.13 -9.26
CA TYR A 30 0.32 2.89 -8.56
C TYR A 30 1.39 2.06 -9.30
N VAL A 31 1.24 1.86 -10.61
CA VAL A 31 2.20 1.08 -11.39
C VAL A 31 3.57 1.77 -11.42
N GLN A 32 3.60 3.11 -11.50
CA GLN A 32 4.85 3.88 -11.42
C GLN A 32 5.54 3.77 -10.06
N GLU A 33 4.79 3.71 -8.97
CA GLU A 33 5.36 3.49 -7.63
C GLU A 33 5.96 2.08 -7.52
N VAL A 34 5.23 1.03 -7.96
CA VAL A 34 5.74 -0.35 -7.96
C VAL A 34 7.04 -0.48 -8.76
N ALA A 35 7.11 0.20 -9.91
CA ALA A 35 8.29 0.18 -10.80
C ALA A 35 9.57 0.75 -10.14
N GLN A 36 9.46 1.55 -9.07
CA GLN A 36 10.63 2.03 -8.33
C GLN A 36 11.31 0.90 -7.53
N TYR A 37 10.57 -0.17 -7.21
CA TYR A 37 11.05 -1.29 -6.41
C TYR A 37 11.26 -2.57 -7.22
N GLN A 38 10.37 -2.85 -8.17
CA GLN A 38 10.39 -4.04 -9.05
C GLN A 38 9.90 -3.64 -10.45
N ASN A 39 10.80 -3.66 -11.44
CA ASN A 39 10.54 -3.12 -12.78
C ASN A 39 10.41 -4.21 -13.87
N GLU A 40 10.17 -5.45 -13.46
CA GLU A 40 9.90 -6.56 -14.36
C GLU A 40 8.51 -6.43 -14.98
N SER A 41 8.39 -6.59 -16.30
CA SER A 41 7.13 -6.39 -17.03
C SER A 41 5.98 -7.21 -16.46
N ILE A 42 6.22 -8.47 -16.09
CA ILE A 42 5.20 -9.36 -15.51
C ILE A 42 4.70 -8.86 -14.14
N ILE A 43 5.55 -8.20 -13.35
CA ILE A 43 5.16 -7.63 -12.05
C ILE A 43 4.28 -6.40 -12.30
N LEU A 44 4.67 -5.52 -13.22
CA LEU A 44 3.91 -4.31 -13.55
C LEU A 44 2.56 -4.63 -14.21
N GLU A 45 2.50 -5.64 -15.07
CA GLU A 45 1.24 -6.11 -15.68
C GLU A 45 0.27 -6.66 -14.62
N ASN A 46 0.78 -7.43 -13.66
CA ASN A 46 -0.03 -7.94 -12.55
C ASN A 46 -0.48 -6.82 -11.60
N ALA A 47 0.41 -5.88 -11.27
CA ALA A 47 0.08 -4.72 -10.45
C ALA A 47 -1.04 -3.89 -11.10
N LYS A 48 -0.92 -3.63 -12.41
CA LYS A 48 -1.97 -2.97 -13.20
C LYS A 48 -3.28 -3.74 -13.15
N SER A 49 -3.26 -5.04 -13.42
CA SER A 49 -4.47 -5.87 -13.45
C SER A 49 -5.20 -5.91 -12.12
N LEU A 50 -4.47 -6.06 -11.00
CA LEU A 50 -5.06 -6.03 -9.66
C LEU A 50 -5.65 -4.66 -9.32
N LYS A 51 -4.94 -3.59 -9.69
CA LYS A 51 -5.38 -2.21 -9.45
C LYS A 51 -6.68 -1.90 -10.21
N GLU A 52 -6.74 -2.22 -11.49
CA GLU A 52 -7.95 -2.06 -12.30
C GLU A 52 -9.13 -2.89 -11.76
N CYS A 53 -8.86 -4.11 -11.27
CA CYS A 53 -9.87 -4.95 -10.63
C CYS A 53 -10.44 -4.31 -9.35
N VAL A 54 -9.56 -3.83 -8.47
CA VAL A 54 -9.97 -3.17 -7.23
C VAL A 54 -10.74 -1.88 -7.53
N ASP A 55 -10.29 -1.08 -8.49
CA ASP A 55 -10.96 0.16 -8.88
C ASP A 55 -12.32 -0.08 -9.53
N GLY A 56 -12.47 -1.15 -10.32
CA GLY A 56 -13.75 -1.53 -10.92
C GLY A 56 -14.74 -2.17 -9.95
N LYS A 57 -14.26 -2.76 -8.85
CA LYS A 57 -15.09 -3.53 -7.89
C LYS A 57 -15.47 -2.75 -6.64
N MET A 58 -14.56 -1.93 -6.11
CA MET A 58 -14.77 -1.23 -4.84
C MET A 58 -15.38 0.14 -5.07
N THR A 59 -16.45 0.43 -4.34
CA THR A 59 -17.03 1.79 -4.29
C THR A 59 -16.10 2.74 -3.54
N ALA A 60 -16.39 4.05 -3.62
CA ALA A 60 -15.68 5.05 -2.82
C ALA A 60 -15.79 4.78 -1.31
N ASP A 61 -16.96 4.29 -0.86
CA ASP A 61 -17.20 3.94 0.55
C ASP A 61 -16.38 2.71 0.95
N ASP A 62 -16.32 1.68 0.09
CA ASP A 62 -15.48 0.50 0.34
C ASP A 62 -14.01 0.88 0.50
N LYS A 63 -13.49 1.76 -0.37
CA LYS A 63 -12.09 2.24 -0.31
C LYS A 63 -11.84 3.05 0.97
N THR A 64 -12.76 3.94 1.33
CA THR A 64 -12.69 4.71 2.58
C THR A 64 -12.68 3.78 3.79
N ASN A 65 -13.55 2.77 3.80
CA ASN A 65 -13.61 1.79 4.87
C ASN A 65 -12.34 0.92 4.94
N ALA A 66 -11.76 0.54 3.80
CA ALA A 66 -10.50 -0.20 3.75
C ALA A 66 -9.34 0.61 4.34
N VAL A 67 -9.21 1.89 3.97
CA VAL A 67 -8.21 2.81 4.56
C VAL A 67 -8.41 2.93 6.07
N ASN A 68 -9.66 3.05 6.54
CA ASN A 68 -9.96 3.09 7.97
C ASN A 68 -9.57 1.81 8.71
N VAL A 69 -9.74 0.64 8.08
CA VAL A 69 -9.28 -0.65 8.65
C VAL A 69 -7.76 -0.71 8.70
N LEU A 70 -7.05 -0.27 7.65
CA LEU A 70 -5.59 -0.20 7.64
C LEU A 70 -5.04 0.70 8.75
N ASN A 71 -5.65 1.86 8.98
CA ASN A 71 -5.27 2.73 10.10
C ASN A 71 -5.40 2.04 11.46
N LYS A 72 -6.43 1.19 11.65
CA LYS A 72 -6.57 0.37 12.87
C LYS A 72 -5.51 -0.73 12.96
N ILE A 73 -5.11 -1.32 11.83
CA ILE A 73 -4.02 -2.31 11.77
C ILE A 73 -2.71 -1.64 12.17
N TYR A 74 -2.36 -0.49 11.57
CA TYR A 74 -1.11 0.21 11.83
C TYR A 74 -1.02 0.81 13.24
N ALA A 75 -2.15 1.12 13.87
CA ALA A 75 -2.21 1.60 15.25
C ALA A 75 -2.30 0.47 16.30
N SER A 76 -2.45 -0.78 15.86
CA SER A 76 -2.58 -1.93 16.75
C SER A 76 -1.27 -2.17 17.52
N PRO A 77 -1.31 -2.53 18.82
CA PRO A 77 -0.13 -3.01 19.55
C PRO A 77 0.50 -4.29 18.97
N LEU A 78 -0.19 -4.95 18.04
CA LEU A 78 0.29 -6.14 17.33
C LEU A 78 1.04 -5.81 16.03
N CYS A 79 1.02 -4.54 15.60
CA CYS A 79 1.82 -4.01 14.50
C CYS A 79 3.06 -3.35 15.08
#